data_AF-A0A0C3ASQ8-F1
#
_entry.id   AF-A0A0C3ASQ8-F1
#
_cell.length_a   1.000
_cell.length_b   1.000
_cell.length_c   1.000
_cell.angle_alpha   90.00
_cell.angle_beta   90.00
_cell.angle_gamma   90.00
#
_symmetry.space_group_name_H-M   'P 1'
#
loop_
_entity.id
_entity.type
_entity.pdbx_description
1 polymer ?
#
loop_
_entity_poly.entity_id
_entity_poly.type
_entity_poly.pdbx_seq_one_letter_code
_entity_poly.pdbx_strand_id
1 'polypeptide(L)'
;MFTLSRPTMNHGFVPVPSFPDPNAQQNRVPSSTEMITLKQMSKSNERVTRIFNQELEQLRISYECVHKRYIKQQLEIEATQSELHRIRSLISITEAQRALREAEQRDLLALIHPIRRCPDDILREIFELTICDIAFWSDALKKSVDLSSVCQKWRLAAIGTPSLWTKISFNLKNEPEVLEHQQHT
;
A
#
# COMPACT_ATOMS: atom_id res chain seq x y z
N MET A 1 -120.28 -23.37 6.72
CA MET A 1 -120.77 -22.23 7.51
C MET A 1 -119.87 -22.15 8.75
N PHE A 2 -119.14 -21.08 9.07
CA PHE A 2 -119.51 -19.66 9.06
C PHE A 2 -118.29 -18.78 8.73
N THR A 3 -118.58 -17.68 8.01
CA THR A 3 -117.69 -16.56 7.72
C THR A 3 -117.74 -15.53 8.86
N LEU A 4 -116.61 -14.90 9.17
CA LEU A 4 -116.56 -13.71 10.02
C LEU A 4 -115.55 -12.71 9.45
N SER A 5 -116.08 -11.66 8.83
CA SER A 5 -115.37 -10.50 8.32
C SER A 5 -114.88 -9.60 9.46
N ARG A 6 -113.72 -8.96 9.30
CA ARG A 6 -113.27 -7.82 10.14
C ARG A 6 -112.70 -6.69 9.27
N PRO A 7 -112.76 -5.44 9.77
CA PRO A 7 -112.91 -4.23 8.96
C PRO A 7 -111.59 -3.51 8.68
N THR A 8 -111.61 -2.68 7.65
CA THR A 8 -110.54 -1.79 7.19
C THR A 8 -110.18 -0.72 8.23
N MET A 9 -108.92 -0.72 8.67
CA MET A 9 -108.35 0.35 9.51
C MET A 9 -107.57 1.33 8.65
N ASN A 10 -108.08 2.55 8.61
CA ASN A 10 -107.54 3.71 7.91
C ASN A 10 -106.42 4.32 8.77
N HIS A 11 -105.15 4.13 8.39
CA HIS A 11 -104.02 4.74 9.09
C HIS A 11 -103.59 6.04 8.39
N GLY A 12 -103.88 7.17 9.05
CA GLY A 12 -103.36 8.48 8.69
C GLY A 12 -101.83 8.51 8.77
N PHE A 13 -101.21 9.06 7.72
CA PHE A 13 -99.77 9.23 7.58
C PHE A 13 -99.30 10.40 8.45
N VAL A 14 -98.49 10.12 9.47
CA VAL A 14 -97.80 11.16 10.26
C VAL A 14 -96.49 11.51 9.53
N PRO A 15 -96.15 12.79 9.30
CA PRO A 15 -94.88 13.15 8.68
C PRO A 15 -93.74 12.91 9.67
N VAL A 16 -92.84 11.99 9.34
CA VAL A 16 -91.61 11.76 10.09
C VAL A 16 -90.65 12.94 9.84
N PRO A 17 -90.08 13.59 10.88
CA PRO A 17 -89.07 14.63 10.69
C PRO A 17 -87.81 14.04 10.06
N SER A 18 -87.35 14.61 8.94
CA SER A 18 -86.12 14.17 8.28
C SER A 18 -84.90 14.63 9.09
N PHE A 19 -84.33 13.75 9.90
CA PHE A 19 -82.99 13.98 10.44
C PHE A 19 -81.97 13.88 9.28
N PRO A 20 -81.00 14.82 9.16
CA PRO A 20 -79.96 14.71 8.15
C PRO A 20 -79.15 13.44 8.39
N ASP A 21 -79.00 12.63 7.35
CA ASP A 21 -78.22 11.39 7.41
C ASP A 21 -76.80 11.70 7.91
N PRO A 22 -76.38 11.20 9.09
CA PRO A 22 -75.06 11.47 9.64
C PRO A 22 -73.92 10.99 8.73
N ASN A 23 -74.20 10.10 7.77
CA ASN A 23 -73.25 9.61 6.77
C ASN A 23 -73.38 10.31 5.40
N ALA A 24 -74.15 11.40 5.30
CA ALA A 24 -74.34 12.12 4.04
C ALA A 24 -73.01 12.64 3.43
N GLN A 25 -72.01 12.90 4.27
CA GLN A 25 -70.69 13.44 3.87
C GLN A 25 -69.54 12.43 4.08
N GLN A 26 -69.73 11.36 4.87
CA GLN A 26 -68.71 10.36 5.20
C GLN A 26 -69.33 8.95 5.17
N ASN A 27 -68.64 7.97 4.60
CA ASN A 27 -69.11 6.57 4.49
C ASN A 27 -70.40 6.36 3.67
N ARG A 28 -70.79 7.32 2.83
CA ARG A 28 -71.88 7.18 1.85
C ARG A 28 -71.56 6.11 0.80
N VAL A 29 -72.57 5.36 0.37
CA VAL A 29 -72.47 4.44 -0.77
C VAL A 29 -72.23 5.22 -2.07
N PRO A 30 -71.18 4.92 -2.85
CA PRO A 30 -70.91 5.59 -4.11
C PRO A 30 -72.08 5.49 -5.09
N SER A 31 -72.37 6.58 -5.79
CA SER A 31 -73.30 6.59 -6.91
C SER A 31 -72.77 5.79 -8.10
N SER A 32 -73.65 5.42 -9.04
CA SER A 32 -73.27 4.66 -10.24
C SER A 32 -72.12 5.31 -11.02
N THR A 33 -72.16 6.63 -11.18
CA THR A 33 -71.11 7.41 -11.86
C THR A 33 -69.78 7.37 -11.09
N GLU A 34 -69.81 7.56 -9.76
CA GLU A 34 -68.62 7.44 -8.91
C GLU A 34 -68.05 6.01 -8.99
N MET A 35 -68.90 4.99 -9.05
CA MET A 35 -68.48 3.59 -9.15
C MET A 35 -67.79 3.26 -10.47
N ILE A 36 -68.20 3.89 -11.59
CA ILE A 36 -67.53 3.76 -12.88
C ILE A 36 -66.11 4.33 -12.79
N THR A 37 -65.97 5.55 -12.23
CA THR A 37 -64.68 6.21 -12.04
C THR A 37 -63.75 5.38 -11.14
N LEU A 38 -64.25 4.88 -10.01
CA LEU A 38 -63.47 4.03 -9.09
C LEU A 38 -62.99 2.74 -9.75
N LYS A 39 -63.82 2.08 -10.58
CA LYS A 39 -63.40 0.90 -11.35
C LYS A 39 -62.32 1.24 -12.37
N GLN A 40 -62.40 2.41 -13.00
CA GLN A 40 -61.41 2.86 -13.96
C GLN A 40 -60.08 3.20 -13.26
N MET A 41 -60.14 3.86 -12.10
CA MET A 41 -58.98 4.12 -11.24
C MET A 41 -58.35 2.81 -10.73
N SER A 42 -59.15 1.84 -10.30
CA SER A 42 -58.66 0.51 -9.88
C SER A 42 -57.86 -0.16 -10.99
N LYS A 43 -58.40 -0.17 -12.21
CA LYS A 43 -57.70 -0.73 -13.38
C LYS A 43 -56.40 0.02 -13.69
N SER A 44 -56.39 1.35 -13.58
CA SER A 44 -55.17 2.14 -13.75
C SER A 44 -54.13 1.83 -12.66
N ASN A 45 -54.54 1.72 -11.40
CA ASN A 45 -53.67 1.38 -10.29
C ASN A 45 -53.10 -0.03 -10.40
N GLU A 46 -53.89 -1.01 -10.84
CA GLU A 46 -53.41 -2.37 -11.12
C GLU A 46 -52.32 -2.37 -12.18
N ARG A 47 -52.47 -1.57 -13.26
CA ARG A 47 -51.45 -1.44 -14.31
C ARG A 47 -50.17 -0.84 -13.75
N VAL A 48 -50.28 0.25 -12.99
CA VAL A 48 -49.13 0.92 -12.37
C VAL A 48 -48.40 -0.01 -11.39
N THR A 49 -49.15 -0.74 -10.56
CA THR A 49 -48.59 -1.71 -9.60
C THR A 49 -47.82 -2.83 -10.33
N ARG A 50 -48.34 -3.33 -11.45
CA ARG A 50 -47.64 -4.34 -12.27
C ARG A 50 -46.33 -3.82 -12.84
N ILE A 51 -46.30 -2.59 -13.34
CA ILE A 51 -45.08 -1.97 -13.89
C ILE A 51 -44.03 -1.87 -12.78
N PHE A 52 -44.38 -1.31 -11.63
CA PHE A 52 -43.44 -1.20 -10.52
C PHE A 52 -42.92 -2.56 -10.04
N ASN A 53 -43.78 -3.58 -9.96
CA ASN A 53 -43.34 -4.93 -9.61
C ASN A 53 -42.34 -5.49 -10.62
N GLN A 54 -42.56 -5.25 -11.92
CA GLN A 54 -41.64 -5.68 -12.96
C GLN A 54 -40.31 -4.94 -12.89
N GLU A 55 -40.34 -3.62 -12.67
CA GLU A 55 -39.12 -2.81 -12.50
C GLU A 55 -38.32 -3.23 -11.27
N LEU A 56 -38.99 -3.49 -10.13
CA LEU A 56 -38.35 -3.98 -8.92
C LEU A 56 -37.66 -5.33 -9.13
N GLU A 57 -38.32 -6.25 -9.83
CA GLU A 57 -37.74 -7.55 -10.14
C GLU A 57 -36.53 -7.43 -11.05
N GLN A 58 -36.61 -6.58 -12.09
CA GLN A 58 -35.48 -6.30 -12.96
C GLN A 58 -34.29 -5.67 -12.21
N LEU A 59 -34.57 -4.72 -11.31
CA LEU A 59 -33.54 -4.09 -10.48
C LEU A 59 -32.90 -5.10 -9.53
N ARG A 60 -33.68 -6.00 -8.92
CA ARG A 60 -33.16 -7.05 -8.05
C ARG A 60 -32.22 -7.99 -8.81
N ILE A 61 -32.65 -8.49 -9.98
CA ILE A 61 -31.83 -9.38 -10.81
C ILE A 61 -30.54 -8.67 -11.25
N SER A 62 -30.64 -7.41 -11.66
CA SER A 62 -29.48 -6.60 -12.05
C SER A 62 -28.52 -6.41 -10.87
N TYR A 63 -29.02 -6.08 -9.69
CA TYR A 63 -28.24 -5.96 -8.47
C TYR A 63 -27.51 -7.27 -8.13
N GLU A 64 -28.22 -8.41 -8.13
CA GLU A 64 -27.61 -9.71 -7.82
C GLU A 64 -26.51 -10.09 -8.81
N CYS A 65 -26.72 -9.82 -10.10
CA CYS A 65 -25.71 -10.05 -11.14
C CYS A 65 -24.45 -9.22 -10.89
N VAL A 66 -24.62 -7.91 -10.62
CA VAL A 66 -23.50 -7.00 -10.34
C VAL A 66 -22.80 -7.37 -9.03
N HIS A 67 -23.55 -7.69 -7.98
CA HIS A 67 -23.02 -8.09 -6.69
C HIS A 67 -22.18 -9.37 -6.78
N LYS A 68 -22.67 -10.38 -7.51
CA LYS A 68 -21.93 -11.62 -7.75
C LYS A 68 -20.60 -11.38 -8.46
N ARG A 69 -20.59 -10.47 -9.45
CA ARG A 69 -19.36 -10.07 -10.14
C ARG A 69 -18.40 -9.33 -9.20
N TYR A 70 -18.92 -8.42 -8.38
CA TYR A 70 -18.11 -7.69 -7.40
C TYR A 70 -17.40 -8.63 -6.43
N ILE A 71 -18.11 -9.60 -5.84
CA ILE A 71 -17.51 -10.57 -4.93
C ILE A 71 -16.43 -11.41 -5.62
N LYS A 72 -16.68 -11.83 -6.87
CA LYS A 72 -15.66 -12.56 -7.64
C LYS A 72 -14.38 -11.73 -7.85
N GLN A 73 -14.54 -10.46 -8.23
CA GLN A 73 -13.41 -9.55 -8.43
C GLN A 73 -12.66 -9.29 -7.12
N GLN A 74 -13.38 -9.18 -6.00
CA GLN A 74 -12.77 -9.00 -4.68
C GLN A 74 -11.85 -10.18 -4.32
N LEU A 75 -12.29 -11.42 -4.57
CA LEU A 75 -11.48 -12.62 -4.34
C LEU A 75 -10.25 -12.68 -5.25
N GLU A 76 -10.38 -12.28 -6.51
CA GLU A 76 -9.25 -12.20 -7.45
C GLU A 76 -8.20 -11.16 -7.00
N ILE A 77 -8.65 -10.02 -6.48
CA ILE A 77 -7.76 -9.00 -5.90
C ILE A 77 -7.03 -9.55 -4.67
N GLU A 78 -7.71 -10.24 -3.77
CA GLU A 78 -7.09 -10.81 -2.56
C GLU A 78 -6.05 -11.89 -2.90
N ALA A 79 -6.34 -12.74 -3.89
CA ALA A 79 -5.41 -13.75 -4.38
C ALA A 79 -4.15 -13.12 -4.99
N THR A 80 -4.33 -12.12 -5.86
CA THR A 80 -3.21 -11.42 -6.50
C THR A 80 -2.37 -10.61 -5.50
N GLN A 81 -3.00 -9.99 -4.49
CA GLN A 81 -2.30 -9.33 -3.39
C GLN A 81 -1.43 -10.30 -2.59
N SER A 82 -1.95 -11.50 -2.31
CA SER A 82 -1.21 -12.55 -1.60
C SER A 82 0.01 -13.03 -2.39
N GLU A 83 -0.14 -13.20 -3.70
CA GLU A 83 0.97 -13.56 -4.59
C GLU A 83 2.04 -12.47 -4.64
N LEU A 84 1.62 -11.20 -4.74
CA LEU A 84 2.52 -10.06 -4.74
C LEU A 84 3.30 -9.94 -3.41
N HIS A 85 2.65 -10.19 -2.27
CA HIS A 85 3.34 -10.23 -0.98
C HIS A 85 4.36 -11.37 -0.89
N ARG A 86 4.01 -12.56 -1.39
CA ARG A 86 4.92 -13.71 -1.46
C ARG A 86 6.15 -13.40 -2.32
N ILE A 87 5.94 -12.85 -3.51
CA ILE A 87 7.05 -12.51 -4.44
C ILE A 87 7.95 -11.43 -3.82
N ARG A 88 7.37 -10.39 -3.20
CA ARG A 88 8.16 -9.37 -2.49
C ARG A 88 9.04 -9.97 -1.39
N SER A 89 8.50 -10.91 -0.62
CA SER A 89 9.26 -11.60 0.43
C SER A 89 10.41 -12.41 -0.16
N LEU A 90 10.18 -13.12 -1.26
CA LEU A 90 11.23 -13.88 -1.96
C LEU A 90 12.31 -12.97 -2.55
N ILE A 91 11.94 -11.81 -3.12
CA ILE A 91 12.91 -10.81 -3.59
C ILE A 91 13.81 -10.39 -2.44
N SER A 92 13.22 -9.97 -1.31
CA SER A 92 13.99 -9.52 -0.15
C SER A 92 14.94 -10.59 0.38
N ILE A 93 14.49 -11.84 0.49
CA ILE A 93 15.35 -12.96 0.94
C ILE A 93 16.49 -13.19 -0.06
N THR A 94 16.19 -13.17 -1.35
CA THR A 94 17.20 -13.42 -2.40
C THR A 94 18.22 -12.29 -2.46
N GLU A 95 17.81 -11.04 -2.30
CA GLU A 95 18.71 -9.88 -2.22
C GLU A 95 19.65 -9.97 -1.02
N ALA A 96 19.13 -10.36 0.15
CA ALA A 96 19.96 -10.56 1.34
C ALA A 96 20.99 -11.68 1.12
N GLN A 97 20.58 -12.81 0.52
CA GLN A 97 21.49 -13.90 0.18
C GLN A 97 22.55 -13.47 -0.83
N ARG A 98 22.16 -12.70 -1.85
CA ARG A 98 23.09 -12.14 -2.83
C ARG A 98 24.13 -11.24 -2.17
N ALA A 99 23.71 -10.32 -1.30
CA ALA A 99 24.62 -9.42 -0.60
C ALA A 99 25.63 -10.19 0.27
N LEU A 100 25.20 -11.25 0.95
CA LEU A 100 26.10 -12.13 1.71
C LEU A 100 27.14 -12.80 0.80
N ARG A 101 26.71 -13.41 -0.31
CA ARG A 101 27.62 -14.07 -1.26
C ARG A 101 28.61 -13.10 -1.90
N GLU A 102 28.16 -11.89 -2.24
CA GLU A 102 29.03 -10.85 -2.78
C GLU A 102 30.07 -10.39 -1.74
N ALA A 103 29.72 -10.34 -0.45
CA ALA A 103 30.67 -10.07 0.62
C ALA A 103 31.72 -11.20 0.73
N GLU A 104 31.29 -12.47 0.82
CA GLU A 104 32.19 -13.63 0.86
C GLU A 104 33.15 -13.65 -0.35
N GLN A 105 32.63 -13.37 -1.55
CA GLN A 105 33.43 -13.32 -2.77
C GLN A 105 34.49 -12.22 -2.72
N ARG A 106 34.14 -11.01 -2.22
CA ARG A 106 35.11 -9.93 -2.05
C ARG A 106 36.21 -10.31 -1.08
N ASP A 107 35.89 -10.98 0.02
CA ASP A 107 36.88 -11.42 0.99
C ASP A 107 37.85 -12.44 0.39
N LEU A 108 37.33 -13.43 -0.36
CA LEU A 108 38.15 -14.41 -1.08
C LEU A 108 39.07 -13.74 -2.11
N LEU A 109 38.53 -12.82 -2.92
CA LEU A 109 39.31 -12.09 -3.91
C LEU A 109 40.39 -11.24 -3.26
N ALA A 110 40.09 -10.60 -2.12
CA ALA A 110 41.08 -9.88 -1.35
C ALA A 110 42.20 -10.82 -0.88
N LEU A 111 41.88 -12.01 -0.37
CA LEU A 111 42.89 -12.99 0.08
C LEU A 111 43.78 -13.49 -1.07
N ILE A 112 43.20 -13.72 -2.24
CA ILE A 112 43.92 -14.21 -3.44
C ILE A 112 44.70 -13.09 -4.13
N HIS A 113 44.49 -11.83 -3.73
CA HIS A 113 45.05 -10.66 -4.39
C HIS A 113 46.57 -10.80 -4.65
N PRO A 114 47.05 -10.62 -5.90
CA PRO A 114 48.44 -10.91 -6.30
C PRO A 114 49.49 -10.24 -5.42
N ILE A 115 49.20 -9.01 -4.97
CA ILE A 115 50.06 -8.23 -4.08
C ILE A 115 50.40 -8.95 -2.76
N ARG A 116 49.47 -9.75 -2.20
CA ARG A 116 49.73 -10.53 -0.97
C ARG A 116 50.64 -11.73 -1.22
N ARG A 117 50.64 -12.25 -2.45
CA ARG A 117 51.43 -13.41 -2.89
C ARG A 117 52.76 -13.03 -3.54
N CYS A 118 53.01 -11.75 -3.79
CA CYS A 118 54.26 -11.24 -4.35
C CYS A 118 55.44 -11.60 -3.43
N PRO A 119 56.54 -12.20 -3.94
CA PRO A 119 57.76 -12.42 -3.16
C PRO A 119 58.30 -11.11 -2.60
N ASP A 120 58.96 -11.18 -1.44
CA ASP A 120 59.46 -9.98 -0.76
C ASP A 120 60.46 -9.23 -1.61
N ASP A 121 61.36 -9.92 -2.34
CA ASP A 121 62.36 -9.28 -3.20
C ASP A 121 61.73 -8.44 -4.33
N ILE A 122 60.64 -8.93 -4.94
CA ILE A 122 59.91 -8.19 -5.96
C ILE A 122 59.20 -6.98 -5.34
N LEU A 123 58.67 -7.11 -4.12
CA LEU A 123 58.10 -5.96 -3.40
C LEU A 123 59.16 -4.90 -3.10
N ARG A 124 60.38 -5.32 -2.68
CA ARG A 124 61.48 -4.38 -2.44
C ARG A 124 61.86 -3.63 -3.71
N GLU A 125 62.02 -4.33 -4.83
CA GLU A 125 62.33 -3.73 -6.12
C GLU A 125 61.27 -2.68 -6.51
N ILE A 126 59.98 -3.03 -6.39
CA ILE A 126 58.88 -2.10 -6.66
C ILE A 126 58.98 -0.87 -5.75
N PHE A 127 59.24 -1.05 -4.46
CA PHE A 127 59.33 0.06 -3.51
C PHE A 127 60.50 0.98 -3.84
N GLU A 128 61.68 0.43 -4.18
CA GLU A 128 62.85 1.21 -4.56
C GLU A 128 62.60 2.04 -5.82
N LEU A 129 61.97 1.43 -6.84
CA LEU A 129 61.55 2.14 -8.07
C LEU A 129 60.61 3.31 -7.78
N THR A 130 59.71 3.19 -6.79
CA THR A 130 58.76 4.27 -6.47
C THR A 130 59.40 5.50 -5.84
N ILE A 131 60.62 5.35 -5.28
CA ILE A 131 61.35 6.39 -4.54
C ILE A 131 62.59 6.90 -5.29
N CYS A 132 63.12 6.11 -6.22
CA CYS A 132 64.31 6.42 -7.01
C CYS A 132 64.25 7.83 -7.64
N ASP A 133 63.14 8.18 -8.27
CA ASP A 133 62.99 9.42 -9.04
C ASP A 133 62.38 10.60 -8.26
N ILE A 134 62.23 10.48 -6.94
CA ILE A 134 61.64 11.54 -6.13
C ILE A 134 62.68 12.62 -5.83
N ALA A 135 62.43 13.83 -6.36
CA ALA A 135 63.26 15.02 -6.16
C ALA A 135 63.17 15.60 -4.75
N PHE A 136 61.99 15.58 -4.12
CA PHE A 136 61.75 16.14 -2.78
C PHE A 136 61.76 15.08 -1.69
N TRP A 137 62.55 15.29 -0.64
CA TRP A 137 62.69 14.32 0.46
C TRP A 137 61.39 14.13 1.26
N SER A 138 60.56 15.18 1.36
CA SER A 138 59.24 15.11 1.99
C SER A 138 58.31 14.11 1.29
N ASP A 139 58.39 14.06 -0.04
CA ASP A 139 57.57 13.17 -0.85
C ASP A 139 58.08 11.74 -0.77
N ALA A 140 59.39 11.55 -0.64
CA ALA A 140 60.00 10.24 -0.45
C ALA A 140 59.60 9.62 0.89
N LEU A 141 59.63 10.40 1.97
CA LEU A 141 59.17 9.95 3.28
C LEU A 141 57.68 9.61 3.25
N LYS A 142 56.84 10.48 2.68
CA LYS A 142 55.41 10.25 2.55
C LYS A 142 55.11 8.95 1.80
N LYS A 143 55.74 8.73 0.63
CA LYS A 143 55.53 7.50 -0.14
C LYS A 143 56.01 6.25 0.62
N SER A 144 57.13 6.33 1.35
CA SER A 144 57.60 5.21 2.19
C SER A 144 56.57 4.83 3.25
N VAL A 145 55.99 5.82 3.90
CA VAL A 145 54.91 5.62 4.88
C VAL A 145 53.67 5.05 4.20
N ASP A 146 53.26 5.61 3.06
CA ASP A 146 52.10 5.14 2.28
C ASP A 146 52.26 3.65 1.89
N LEU A 147 53.43 3.25 1.37
CA LEU A 147 53.74 1.85 1.06
C LEU A 147 53.66 0.95 2.30
N SER A 148 54.18 1.41 3.43
CA SER A 148 54.13 0.65 4.70
C SER A 148 52.72 0.54 5.31
N SER A 149 51.75 1.33 4.81
CA SER A 149 50.38 1.36 5.32
C SER A 149 49.44 0.34 4.65
N VAL A 150 49.80 -0.19 3.47
CA VAL A 150 48.92 -1.01 2.62
C VAL A 150 48.47 -2.31 3.29
N CYS A 151 49.40 -3.10 3.83
CA CYS A 151 49.10 -4.32 4.57
C CYS A 151 50.28 -4.74 5.46
N GLN A 152 50.08 -5.74 6.33
CA GLN A 152 51.14 -6.24 7.21
C GLN A 152 52.39 -6.69 6.43
N LYS A 153 52.22 -7.37 5.30
CA LYS A 153 53.35 -7.84 4.47
C LYS A 153 54.15 -6.68 3.89
N TRP A 154 53.47 -5.68 3.31
CA TRP A 154 54.11 -4.48 2.76
C TRP A 154 54.85 -3.70 3.83
N ARG A 155 54.28 -3.62 5.03
CA ARG A 155 54.96 -3.01 6.18
C ARG A 155 56.26 -3.72 6.52
N LEU A 156 56.24 -5.04 6.64
CA LEU A 156 57.44 -5.83 6.94
C LEU A 156 58.49 -5.70 5.84
N ALA A 157 58.07 -5.77 4.57
CA ALA A 157 58.96 -5.58 3.43
C ALA A 157 59.56 -4.16 3.42
N ALA A 158 58.75 -3.12 3.64
CA ALA A 158 59.20 -1.72 3.64
C ALA A 158 60.16 -1.42 4.81
N ILE A 159 59.89 -1.92 6.02
CA ILE A 159 60.81 -1.81 7.16
C ILE A 159 62.11 -2.55 6.86
N GLY A 160 62.03 -3.71 6.20
CA GLY A 160 63.18 -4.51 5.76
C GLY A 160 63.94 -3.95 4.56
N THR A 161 63.56 -2.78 4.03
CA THR A 161 64.20 -2.12 2.88
C THR A 161 64.74 -0.76 3.31
N PRO A 162 65.98 -0.68 3.85
CA PRO A 162 66.54 0.55 4.40
C PRO A 162 66.61 1.72 3.42
N SER A 163 66.72 1.44 2.11
CA SER A 163 66.79 2.44 1.04
C SER A 163 65.57 3.38 1.02
N LEU A 164 64.39 2.92 1.45
CA LEU A 164 63.17 3.74 1.55
C LEU A 164 63.31 4.85 2.59
N TRP A 165 64.08 4.62 3.65
CA TRP A 165 64.18 5.51 4.81
C TRP A 165 65.40 6.43 4.77
N THR A 166 66.07 6.54 3.62
CA THR A 166 67.29 7.35 3.46
C THR A 166 67.00 8.85 3.29
N LYS A 167 65.84 9.21 2.73
CA LYS A 167 65.43 10.60 2.45
C LYS A 167 64.31 11.02 3.41
N ILE A 168 64.68 11.54 4.58
CA ILE A 168 63.74 11.99 5.63
C ILE A 168 63.82 13.51 5.75
N SER A 169 62.68 14.20 5.74
CA SER A 169 62.60 15.64 6.01
C SER A 169 61.54 15.94 7.06
N PHE A 170 61.90 16.73 8.07
CA PHE A 170 60.97 17.23 9.07
C PHE A 170 60.72 18.72 8.84
N ASN A 171 59.44 19.12 8.80
CA ASN A 171 59.08 20.53 8.84
C ASN A 171 58.88 20.94 10.29
N LEU A 172 59.81 21.71 10.84
CA LEU A 172 59.78 22.18 12.22
C LEU A 172 58.99 23.49 12.41
N LYS A 173 58.30 23.98 11.35
CA LYS A 173 57.55 25.25 11.38
C LYS A 173 56.11 25.13 11.87
N ASN A 174 55.73 24.00 12.45
CA ASN A 174 54.40 23.88 13.05
C ASN A 174 54.42 24.66 14.37
N GLU A 175 53.80 25.85 14.39
CA GLU A 175 53.35 26.42 15.66
C GLU A 175 52.43 25.40 16.35
N PRO A 176 52.57 25.19 17.66
CA PRO A 176 51.63 24.32 18.37
C PRO A 176 50.23 24.89 18.16
N GLU A 177 49.31 24.09 17.62
CA GLU A 177 47.88 24.39 17.69
C GLU A 177 47.56 24.61 19.17
N VAL A 178 47.40 25.87 19.56
CA VAL A 178 46.86 26.24 20.85
C VAL A 178 45.44 25.67 20.87
N LEU A 179 45.28 24.51 21.50
CA LEU A 179 43.97 23.93 21.77
C LEU A 179 43.24 24.86 22.74
N GLU A 180 42.53 25.86 22.20
CA GLU A 180 41.61 26.69 22.96
C GLU A 180 40.41 25.84 23.41
N HIS A 181 40.59 25.10 24.50
CA HIS A 181 39.53 24.23 25.04
C HIS A 181 38.99 24.64 26.40
N GLN A 182 39.28 25.84 26.93
CA GLN A 182 38.70 26.25 28.23
C GLN A 182 38.51 27.76 28.37
N GLN A 183 37.43 28.32 27.78
CA GLN A 183 36.76 29.52 28.30
C GLN A 183 35.25 29.50 27.98
N HIS A 184 34.52 28.61 28.66
CA HIS A 184 33.09 28.82 28.96
C HIS A 184 32.77 28.15 30.30
N THR A 185 32.89 28.93 31.36
CA THR A 185 32.17 28.77 32.64
C THR A 185 31.92 30.19 33.13
#